data_AF-Q5D9J2-F1
#
_entry.id   AF-Q5D9J2-F1
#
_cell.length_a   1.000
_cell.length_b   1.000
_cell.length_c   1.000
_cell.angle_alpha   90.00
_cell.angle_beta   90.00
_cell.angle_gamma   90.00
#
_symmetry.space_group_name_H-M   'P 1'
#
loop_
_entity.id
_entity.type
_entity.pdbx_description
1 polymer ?
#
loop_
_entity_poly.entity_id
_entity_poly.type
_entity_poly.pdbx_seq_one_letter_code
_entity_poly.pdbx_strand_id
1 'polypeptide(L)'
;MMSIYAFEKLQQMKDDGVKAIYQFASGDMRKSINLLQSTSMSSKTVDGPSVYACVAYPSPDEIRSLLDHLLNEPISTAYHNIMAVKNLKGIALQDIITEIHPLIMRITLPDAIRCDLLIALSDIEHRMSQGASERLQLGAFISAFTRAKVALEAKVC
;
A
#
# COMPACT_ATOMS: atom_id res chain seq x y z
N MET A 1 -18.62 31.30 -13.36
CA MET A 1 -19.52 30.16 -13.68
C MET A 1 -18.94 28.81 -13.22
N MET A 2 -17.62 28.60 -13.24
CA MET A 2 -16.96 27.38 -12.72
C MET A 2 -17.16 27.15 -11.20
N SER A 3 -17.29 28.23 -10.41
CA SER A 3 -17.37 28.14 -8.93
C SER A 3 -18.74 27.68 -8.39
N ILE A 4 -19.81 27.74 -9.19
CA ILE A 4 -21.16 27.33 -8.74
C ILE A 4 -21.37 25.83 -8.99
N TYR A 5 -20.85 25.29 -10.11
CA TYR A 5 -20.92 23.84 -10.41
C TYR A 5 -20.13 22.96 -9.43
N ALA A 6 -19.06 23.50 -8.83
CA ALA A 6 -18.27 22.78 -7.83
C ALA A 6 -19.01 22.59 -6.49
N PHE A 7 -19.92 23.52 -6.14
CA PHE A 7 -20.67 23.46 -4.88
C PHE A 7 -21.84 22.46 -4.95
N GLU A 8 -22.44 22.28 -6.13
CA GLU A 8 -23.57 21.37 -6.33
C GLU A 8 -23.16 19.88 -6.27
N LYS A 9 -21.87 19.57 -6.48
CA LYS A 9 -21.30 18.21 -6.29
C LYS A 9 -20.91 17.85 -4.85
N LEU A 10 -20.95 18.79 -3.90
CA LEU A 10 -20.64 18.50 -2.48
C LEU A 10 -21.68 17.58 -1.81
N GLN A 11 -22.80 17.29 -2.47
CA GLN A 11 -23.95 16.60 -1.88
C GLN A 11 -23.82 15.07 -1.80
N GLN A 12 -22.70 14.48 -2.25
CA GLN A 12 -22.45 13.03 -2.20
C GLN A 12 -21.11 12.68 -1.54
N MET A 13 -20.80 13.30 -0.39
CA MET A 13 -19.71 12.84 0.47
C MET A 13 -20.22 11.80 1.46
N LYS A 14 -19.53 10.65 1.51
CA LYS A 14 -19.69 9.68 2.59
C LYS A 14 -18.65 9.96 3.68
N ASP A 15 -19.01 9.67 4.94
CA ASP A 15 -18.11 9.83 6.10
C ASP A 15 -16.79 9.06 5.94
N ASP A 16 -16.82 7.92 5.24
CA ASP A 16 -15.63 7.12 4.95
C ASP A 16 -14.63 7.85 4.04
N GLY A 17 -15.13 8.54 3.00
CA GLY A 17 -14.30 9.36 2.12
C GLY A 17 -13.66 10.53 2.87
N VAL A 18 -14.40 11.15 3.80
CA VAL A 18 -13.87 12.24 4.64
C VAL A 18 -12.76 11.74 5.56
N LYS A 19 -12.94 10.56 6.18
CA LYS A 19 -11.90 9.93 7.02
C LYS A 19 -10.65 9.60 6.22
N ALA A 20 -10.79 9.04 5.02
CA ALA A 20 -9.66 8.74 4.14
C ALA A 20 -8.90 10.02 3.75
N ILE A 21 -9.61 11.08 3.35
CA ILE A 21 -8.98 12.37 3.01
C ILE A 21 -8.24 12.95 4.23
N TYR A 22 -8.83 12.88 5.42
CA TYR A 22 -8.19 13.35 6.65
C TYR A 22 -6.89 12.59 6.94
N GLN A 23 -6.90 11.27 6.77
CA GLN A 23 -5.72 10.41 6.96
C GLN A 23 -4.60 10.79 5.98
N PHE A 24 -4.90 10.89 4.69
CA PHE A 24 -3.90 11.23 3.67
C PHE A 24 -3.42 12.67 3.73
N ALA A 25 -4.27 13.60 4.18
CA ALA A 25 -3.89 14.98 4.34
C ALA A 25 -2.93 15.20 5.51
N SER A 26 -2.95 14.34 6.55
CA SER A 26 -2.09 14.45 7.73
C SER A 26 -2.09 15.86 8.35
N GLY A 27 -3.24 16.54 8.32
CA GLY A 27 -3.41 17.91 8.84
C GLY A 27 -3.04 19.04 7.87
N ASP A 28 -2.53 18.76 6.67
CA ASP A 28 -2.27 19.78 5.65
C ASP A 28 -3.56 20.11 4.87
N MET A 29 -4.13 21.28 5.15
CA MET A 29 -5.36 21.76 4.51
C MET A 29 -5.23 21.91 2.98
N ARG A 30 -4.02 22.21 2.46
CA ARG A 30 -3.78 22.29 1.01
C ARG A 30 -3.92 20.91 0.37
N LYS A 31 -3.33 19.88 0.99
CA LYS A 31 -3.45 18.50 0.52
C LYS A 31 -4.90 18.02 0.56
N SER A 32 -5.64 18.31 1.63
CA SER A 32 -7.05 17.96 1.75
C SER A 32 -7.90 18.52 0.61
N ILE A 33 -7.75 19.82 0.30
CA ILE A 33 -8.55 20.48 -0.73
C ILE A 33 -8.20 19.92 -2.11
N ASN A 34 -6.92 19.75 -2.41
CA ASN A 34 -6.48 19.19 -3.69
C ASN A 34 -7.02 17.78 -3.88
N LEU A 35 -6.87 16.92 -2.87
CA LEU A 35 -7.35 15.55 -2.92
C LEU A 35 -8.87 15.48 -3.10
N LEU A 36 -9.61 16.32 -2.36
CA LEU A 36 -11.05 16.42 -2.47
C LEU A 36 -11.50 16.84 -3.88
N GLN A 37 -10.85 17.86 -4.44
CA GLN A 37 -11.14 18.34 -5.79
C GLN A 37 -10.83 17.29 -6.84
N SER A 38 -9.65 16.65 -6.79
CA SER A 38 -9.26 15.58 -7.70
C SER A 38 -10.22 14.40 -7.64
N THR A 39 -10.64 14.00 -6.43
CA THR A 39 -11.59 12.91 -6.25
C THR A 39 -12.96 13.28 -6.82
N SER A 40 -13.48 14.48 -6.52
CA SER A 40 -14.77 14.96 -7.05
C SER A 40 -14.79 15.17 -8.58
N MET A 41 -13.63 15.35 -9.20
CA MET A 41 -13.48 15.41 -10.65
C MET A 41 -13.45 14.02 -11.27
N SER A 42 -12.81 13.04 -10.61
CA SER A 42 -12.68 11.66 -11.07
C SER A 42 -13.95 10.84 -10.87
N SER A 43 -14.63 11.00 -9.74
CA SER A 43 -15.86 10.28 -9.39
C SER A 43 -17.06 11.23 -9.19
N LYS A 44 -18.28 10.68 -9.23
CA LYS A 44 -19.51 11.43 -8.91
C LYS A 44 -19.76 11.50 -7.39
N THR A 45 -19.37 10.45 -6.67
CA THR A 45 -19.48 10.30 -5.21
C THR A 45 -18.08 10.29 -4.59
N VAL A 46 -17.91 10.96 -3.44
CA VAL A 46 -16.67 10.89 -2.66
C VAL A 46 -16.83 9.83 -1.57
N ASP A 47 -16.23 8.67 -1.82
CA ASP A 47 -16.22 7.49 -0.96
C ASP A 47 -14.78 7.02 -0.71
N GLY A 48 -14.55 6.20 0.33
CA GLY A 48 -13.20 5.71 0.66
C GLY A 48 -12.47 5.13 -0.56
N PRO A 49 -13.05 4.17 -1.29
CA PRO A 49 -12.43 3.56 -2.46
C PRO A 49 -12.04 4.54 -3.57
N SER A 50 -12.86 5.57 -3.85
CA SER A 50 -12.50 6.58 -4.86
C SER A 50 -11.34 7.46 -4.41
N VAL A 51 -11.22 7.75 -3.10
CA VAL A 51 -10.08 8.47 -2.54
C VAL A 51 -8.79 7.65 -2.66
N TYR A 52 -8.80 6.36 -2.25
CA TYR A 52 -7.64 5.48 -2.41
C TYR A 52 -7.20 5.34 -3.86
N ALA A 53 -8.16 5.18 -4.79
CA ALA A 53 -7.89 5.11 -6.22
C ALA A 53 -7.32 6.42 -6.76
N CYS A 54 -7.76 7.58 -6.26
CA CYS A 54 -7.25 8.89 -6.69
C CYS A 54 -5.81 9.15 -6.22
N VAL A 55 -5.43 8.65 -5.03
CA VAL A 55 -4.05 8.76 -4.51
C VAL A 55 -3.13 7.70 -5.12
N ALA A 56 -3.69 6.66 -5.76
CA ALA A 56 -2.97 5.45 -6.15
C ALA A 56 -2.28 4.76 -4.94
N TYR A 57 -2.94 4.83 -3.78
CA TYR A 57 -2.48 4.21 -2.54
C TYR A 57 -3.17 2.87 -2.33
N PRO A 58 -2.48 1.83 -1.83
CA PRO A 58 -3.08 0.53 -1.63
C PRO A 58 -4.16 0.58 -0.54
N SER A 59 -5.30 -0.06 -0.78
CA SER A 59 -6.35 -0.18 0.24
C SER A 59 -5.98 -1.24 1.30
N PRO A 60 -6.52 -1.16 2.53
CA PRO A 60 -6.21 -2.15 3.57
C PRO A 60 -6.52 -3.60 3.17
N ASP A 61 -7.58 -3.81 2.38
CA ASP A 61 -7.96 -5.13 1.89
C ASP A 61 -6.99 -5.64 0.81
N GLU A 62 -6.48 -4.74 -0.04
CA GLU A 62 -5.45 -5.09 -1.04
C GLU A 62 -4.14 -5.49 -0.38
N ILE A 63 -3.71 -4.79 0.66
CA ILE A 63 -2.49 -5.14 1.40
C ILE A 63 -2.64 -6.51 2.07
N ARG A 64 -3.80 -6.80 2.67
CA ARG A 64 -4.08 -8.12 3.25
C ARG A 64 -4.00 -9.21 2.19
N SER A 65 -4.66 -9.00 1.07
CA SER A 65 -4.59 -9.93 -0.05
C SER A 65 -3.16 -10.11 -0.53
N LEU A 66 -2.39 -9.03 -0.68
CA LEU A 66 -0.98 -9.09 -1.09
C LEU A 66 -0.13 -9.91 -0.11
N LEU A 67 -0.35 -9.72 1.19
CA LEU A 67 0.31 -10.50 2.24
C LEU A 67 -0.06 -11.99 2.15
N ASP A 68 -1.32 -12.32 1.88
CA ASP A 68 -1.75 -13.71 1.68
C ASP A 68 -1.06 -14.35 0.47
N HIS A 69 -0.89 -13.62 -0.64
CA HIS A 69 -0.13 -14.10 -1.81
C HIS A 69 1.35 -14.32 -1.43
N LEU A 70 1.97 -13.40 -0.66
CA LEU A 70 3.36 -13.54 -0.21
C LEU A 70 3.61 -14.77 0.67
N LEU A 71 2.63 -15.16 1.50
CA LEU A 71 2.80 -16.24 2.46
C LEU A 71 2.41 -17.62 1.88
N ASN A 72 1.37 -17.66 1.05
CA ASN A 72 0.79 -18.93 0.59
C ASN A 72 1.32 -19.38 -0.79
N GLU A 73 1.71 -18.45 -1.66
CA GLU A 73 2.08 -18.78 -3.04
C GLU A 73 3.59 -18.99 -3.23
N PRO A 74 4.02 -19.73 -4.28
CA PRO A 74 5.42 -19.77 -4.67
C PRO A 74 5.90 -18.42 -5.23
N ILE A 75 7.20 -18.13 -5.07
CA ILE A 75 7.85 -16.86 -5.43
C ILE A 75 7.45 -16.35 -6.83
N SER A 76 7.48 -17.22 -7.83
CA SER A 76 7.19 -16.85 -9.23
C SER A 76 5.75 -16.33 -9.39
N THR A 77 4.78 -17.06 -8.83
CA THR A 77 3.36 -16.69 -8.91
C THR A 77 3.09 -15.41 -8.12
N ALA A 78 3.62 -15.30 -6.90
CA ALA A 78 3.51 -14.09 -6.09
C ALA A 78 4.10 -12.87 -6.81
N TYR A 79 5.24 -13.02 -7.48
CA TYR A 79 5.86 -11.93 -8.24
C TYR A 79 4.98 -11.46 -9.39
N HIS A 80 4.45 -12.38 -10.20
CA HIS A 80 3.57 -12.03 -11.30
C HIS A 80 2.26 -11.38 -10.83
N ASN A 81 1.66 -11.91 -9.76
CA ASN A 81 0.42 -11.39 -9.18
C ASN A 81 0.61 -9.97 -8.64
N ILE A 82 1.65 -9.76 -7.82
CA ILE A 82 1.94 -8.44 -7.23
C ILE A 82 2.30 -7.43 -8.32
N MET A 83 3.13 -7.83 -9.30
CA MET A 83 3.49 -6.97 -10.42
C MET A 83 2.27 -6.58 -11.26
N ALA A 84 1.32 -7.50 -11.48
CA ALA A 84 0.08 -7.21 -12.19
C ALA A 84 -0.80 -6.21 -11.43
N VAL A 85 -1.04 -6.44 -10.13
CA VAL A 85 -1.83 -5.52 -9.28
C VAL A 85 -1.22 -4.12 -9.27
N LYS A 86 0.10 -4.05 -9.10
CA LYS A 86 0.86 -2.81 -9.08
C LYS A 86 0.73 -2.03 -10.40
N ASN A 87 0.88 -2.70 -11.53
CA ASN A 87 0.78 -2.07 -12.85
C ASN A 87 -0.66 -1.63 -13.17
N LEU A 88 -1.67 -2.40 -12.75
CA LEU A 88 -3.07 -2.07 -12.98
C LEU A 88 -3.53 -0.85 -12.18
N LYS A 89 -3.09 -0.72 -10.92
CA LYS A 89 -3.53 0.33 -10.00
C LYS A 89 -2.57 1.50 -9.87
N GLY A 90 -1.37 1.39 -10.45
CA GLY A 90 -0.35 2.44 -10.38
C GLY A 90 0.25 2.63 -8.98
N ILE A 91 0.20 1.59 -8.14
CA ILE A 91 0.68 1.65 -6.75
C ILE A 91 2.22 1.63 -6.75
N ALA A 92 2.84 2.43 -5.88
CA ALA A 92 4.29 2.38 -5.66
C ALA A 92 4.65 1.23 -4.71
N LEU A 93 5.77 0.56 -4.97
CA LEU A 93 6.30 -0.46 -4.06
C LEU A 93 6.63 0.11 -2.68
N GLN A 94 7.01 1.39 -2.60
CA GLN A 94 7.30 2.06 -1.34
C GLN A 94 6.06 2.18 -0.45
N ASP A 95 4.90 2.45 -1.05
CA ASP A 95 3.62 2.51 -0.31
C ASP A 95 3.26 1.13 0.23
N ILE A 96 3.48 0.07 -0.56
CA ILE A 96 3.27 -1.32 -0.14
C ILE A 96 4.17 -1.67 1.05
N ILE A 97 5.46 -1.32 1.01
CA ILE A 97 6.41 -1.58 2.11
C ILE A 97 5.98 -0.84 3.38
N THR A 98 5.55 0.42 3.24
CA THR A 98 5.11 1.27 4.35
C THR A 98 3.88 0.69 5.06
N GLU A 99 2.88 0.23 4.30
CA GLU A 99 1.65 -0.36 4.86
C GLU A 99 1.83 -1.76 5.43
N ILE A 100 2.84 -2.51 4.96
CA ILE A 100 3.11 -3.87 5.46
C ILE A 100 3.85 -3.86 6.79
N HIS A 101 4.68 -2.85 7.05
CA HIS A 101 5.39 -2.70 8.32
C HIS A 101 4.47 -2.85 9.57
N PRO A 102 3.34 -2.11 9.71
CA PRO A 102 2.44 -2.27 10.86
C PRO A 102 1.75 -3.65 10.90
N LEU A 103 1.57 -4.32 9.75
CA LEU A 103 0.99 -5.67 9.73
C LEU A 103 1.99 -6.72 10.24
N ILE A 104 3.26 -6.63 9.85
CA ILE A 104 4.32 -7.51 10.38
C ILE A 104 4.40 -7.40 11.90
N MET A 105 4.29 -6.19 12.44
CA MET A 105 4.32 -5.95 13.89
C MET A 105 3.12 -6.55 14.63
N ARG A 106 2.00 -6.81 13.94
CA ARG A 106 0.81 -7.48 14.51
C ARG A 106 0.90 -9.00 14.43
N ILE A 107 1.71 -9.55 13.52
CA ILE A 107 1.86 -11.00 13.34
C ILE A 107 2.81 -11.54 14.40
N THR A 108 2.44 -12.67 15.02
CA THR A 108 3.26 -13.37 16.01
C THR A 108 4.38 -14.14 15.30
N LEU A 109 5.49 -13.46 15.01
CA LEU A 109 6.74 -14.05 14.50
C LEU A 109 7.78 -14.17 15.64
N PRO A 110 8.66 -15.19 15.66
CA PRO A 110 9.81 -15.21 16.55
C PRO A 110 10.68 -13.96 16.37
N ASP A 111 11.18 -13.37 17.47
CA ASP A 111 11.87 -12.08 17.45
C ASP A 111 13.06 -12.04 16.48
N ALA A 112 13.87 -13.11 16.44
CA ALA A 112 15.01 -13.21 15.50
C ALA A 112 14.58 -13.11 14.03
N ILE A 113 13.50 -13.79 13.63
CA ILE A 113 13.00 -13.77 12.25
C ILE A 113 12.39 -12.40 11.94
N ARG A 114 11.71 -11.80 12.92
CA ARG A 114 11.12 -10.47 12.79
C ARG A 114 12.19 -9.41 12.57
N CYS A 115 13.27 -9.44 13.36
CA CYS A 115 14.41 -8.55 13.20
C CYS A 115 15.06 -8.70 11.82
N ASP A 116 15.33 -9.94 11.38
CA ASP A 116 15.92 -10.20 10.06
C ASP A 116 15.03 -9.68 8.93
N LEU A 117 13.71 -9.87 9.02
CA LEU A 117 12.76 -9.38 8.02
C LEU A 117 12.73 -7.83 7.99
N LEU A 118 12.71 -7.18 9.16
CA LEU A 118 12.72 -5.72 9.26
C LEU A 118 14.01 -5.11 8.70
N ILE A 119 15.16 -5.73 8.96
CA ILE A 119 16.45 -5.31 8.38
C ILE A 119 16.39 -5.42 6.85
N ALA A 120 15.90 -6.54 6.32
CA ALA A 120 15.77 -6.73 4.87
C ALA A 120 14.83 -5.71 4.22
N LEU A 121 13.71 -5.38 4.86
CA LEU A 121 12.79 -4.35 4.38
C LEU A 121 13.41 -2.95 4.40
N SER A 122 14.16 -2.62 5.46
CA SER A 122 14.86 -1.35 5.58
C SER A 122 15.92 -1.18 4.48
N ASP A 123 16.68 -2.23 4.16
CA ASP A 123 17.65 -2.22 3.06
C ASP A 123 16.97 -2.00 1.70
N ILE A 124 15.80 -2.61 1.48
CA ILE A 124 15.04 -2.45 0.25
C ILE A 124 14.53 -1.01 0.13
N GLU A 125 13.92 -0.46 1.19
CA GLU A 125 13.46 0.92 1.23
C GLU A 125 14.61 1.91 1.00
N HIS A 126 15.76 1.67 1.63
CA HIS A 126 16.95 2.48 1.44
C HIS A 126 17.42 2.46 -0.02
N ARG A 127 17.48 1.28 -0.66
CA ARG A 127 17.85 1.18 -2.08
C ARG A 127 16.83 1.84 -2.99
N MET A 128 15.54 1.74 -2.68
CA MET A 128 14.49 2.45 -3.40
C MET A 128 14.66 3.97 -3.31
N SER A 129 15.01 4.49 -2.12
CA SER A 129 15.28 5.92 -1.93
C SER A 129 16.47 6.43 -2.76
N GLN A 130 17.42 5.55 -3.10
CA GLN A 130 18.57 5.85 -3.97
C GLN A 130 18.24 5.75 -5.48
N GLY A 131 16.99 5.43 -5.85
CA GLY A 131 16.57 5.28 -7.24
C GLY A 131 16.86 3.91 -7.85
N ALA A 132 16.99 2.86 -7.05
CA ALA A 132 17.13 1.50 -7.56
C ALA A 132 15.90 1.05 -8.37
N SER A 133 16.10 0.08 -9.28
CA SER A 133 15.01 -0.47 -10.09
C SER A 133 13.95 -1.14 -9.23
N GLU A 134 12.72 -0.63 -9.30
CA GLU A 134 11.58 -1.14 -8.54
C GLU A 134 11.27 -2.61 -8.85
N ARG A 135 11.50 -3.07 -10.09
CA ARG A 135 11.32 -4.49 -10.47
C ARG A 135 12.28 -5.41 -9.72
N LEU A 136 13.54 -5.00 -9.59
CA LEU A 136 14.54 -5.77 -8.85
C LEU A 136 14.22 -5.75 -7.35
N GLN A 137 13.82 -4.61 -6.81
CA GLN A 137 13.44 -4.49 -5.41
C GLN A 137 12.17 -5.28 -5.07
N LEU A 138 11.21 -5.39 -6.00
CA LEU A 138 10.04 -6.27 -5.82
C LEU A 138 10.47 -7.74 -5.68
N GLY A 139 11.43 -8.20 -6.47
CA GLY A 139 11.99 -9.55 -6.32
C GLY A 139 12.69 -9.75 -4.98
N ALA A 140 13.47 -8.76 -4.54
CA ALA A 140 14.13 -8.78 -3.24
C ALA A 140 13.11 -8.81 -2.09
N PHE A 141 12.03 -8.04 -2.22
CA PHE A 141 10.92 -8.00 -1.27
C PHE A 141 10.26 -9.37 -1.10
N ILE A 142 9.84 -10.02 -2.19
CA ILE A 142 9.21 -11.36 -2.12
C ILE A 142 10.19 -12.41 -1.56
N SER A 143 11.46 -12.32 -1.94
CA SER A 143 12.52 -13.19 -1.42
C SER A 143 12.69 -13.04 0.10
N ALA A 144 12.61 -11.82 0.64
CA ALA A 144 12.69 -11.57 2.08
C ALA A 144 11.55 -12.27 2.85
N PHE A 145 10.31 -12.22 2.36
CA PHE A 145 9.18 -12.95 2.96
C PHE A 145 9.34 -14.46 2.86
N THR A 146 9.84 -14.94 1.72
CA THR A 146 10.07 -16.38 1.53
C THR A 146 11.15 -16.89 2.46
N ARG A 147 12.23 -16.13 2.66
CA ARG A 147 13.29 -16.45 3.64
C ARG A 147 12.72 -16.50 5.05
N ALA A 148 11.86 -15.55 5.42
CA ALA A 148 11.20 -15.56 6.73
C ALA A 148 10.30 -16.79 6.92
N LYS A 149 9.57 -17.20 5.88
CA LYS A 149 8.76 -18.44 5.87
C LYS A 149 9.60 -19.69 6.07
N VAL A 150 10.68 -19.85 5.31
CA VAL A 150 11.59 -20.99 5.43
C VAL A 150 12.23 -21.05 6.83
N ALA A 151 12.62 -19.89 7.38
CA ALA A 151 13.16 -19.80 8.73
C ALA A 151 12.13 -20.17 9.81
N LEU A 152 10.84 -19.91 9.57
CA LEU A 152 9.76 -20.31 10.47
C LEU A 152 9.55 -21.83 10.42
N GLU A 153 9.49 -22.41 9.22
CA GLU A 153 9.36 -23.86 9.01
C GLU A 153 10.55 -24.62 9.64
N ALA A 154 11.77 -24.10 9.52
CA ALA A 154 12.98 -24.69 10.08
C ALA A 154 13.04 -24.67 11.62
N LYS A 155 12.25 -23.81 12.30
CA LYS A 155 12.14 -23.76 13.76
C LYS A 155 11.04 -24.68 14.33
N VAL A 156 10.15 -25.17 13.46
CA VAL A 156 9.04 -26.06 13.85
C VAL A 156 9.47 -27.54 13.81
N CYS A 157 10.54 -27.86 13.09
CA CYS A 157 11.26 -29.15 13.15
C CYS A 157 12.33 -29.14 14.24
#